data_AF-A0A1T5CTW0-F1
#
_entry.id   AF-A0A1T5CTW0-F1
#
_cell.length_a   1.000
_cell.length_b   1.000
_cell.length_c   1.000
_cell.angle_alpha   90.00
_cell.angle_beta   90.00
_cell.angle_gamma   90.00
#
_symmetry.space_group_name_H-M   'P 1'
#
loop_
_entity.id
_entity.type
_entity.pdbx_description
1 polymer ?
#
loop_
_entity_poly.entity_id
_entity_poly.type
_entity_poly.pdbx_seq_one_letter_code
_entity_poly.pdbx_strand_id
1 'polypeptide(L)' 'MTSQYTQTISEATGVADPELLAEIEDVMRHVIFHSTLDWQTREQLSQAAREALEVIKCTATI' A
#
# COMPACT_ATOMS: atom_id res chain seq x y z
N MET A 1 7.93 11.79 -8.33
CA MET A 1 9.04 11.00 -7.74
C MET A 1 8.44 9.66 -7.37
N THR A 2 8.70 8.60 -8.14
CA THR A 2 8.20 7.26 -7.83
C THR A 2 9.03 6.70 -6.70
N SER A 3 8.44 6.58 -5.52
CA SER A 3 9.04 5.95 -4.35
C SER A 3 9.38 4.49 -4.70
N GLN A 4 10.50 3.93 -4.21
CA GLN A 4 10.82 2.51 -4.45
C GLN A 4 9.68 1.57 -4.01
N TYR A 5 8.88 2.01 -3.04
CA TYR A 5 7.71 1.30 -2.55
C TYR A 5 6.58 1.23 -3.59
N THR A 6 6.39 2.26 -4.40
CA THR A 6 5.30 2.34 -5.39
C THR A 6 5.35 1.17 -6.39
N GLN A 7 6.56 0.76 -6.82
CA GLN A 7 6.71 -0.38 -7.72
C GLN A 7 6.32 -1.70 -7.03
N THR A 8 6.77 -1.91 -5.79
CA THR A 8 6.43 -3.12 -5.03
C THR A 8 4.93 -3.19 -4.72
N ILE A 9 4.31 -2.05 -4.39
CA ILE A 9 2.87 -1.94 -4.13
C ILE A 9 2.09 -2.27 -5.41
N SER A 10 2.50 -1.71 -6.55
CA SER A 10 1.87 -2.00 -7.85
C SER A 10 1.96 -3.49 -8.21
N GLU A 11 3.15 -4.10 -8.06
CA GLU A 11 3.34 -5.53 -8.29
C GLU A 11 2.49 -6.40 -7.36
N ALA A 12 2.36 -6.03 -6.08
CA ALA A 12 1.65 -6.81 -5.08
C ALA A 12 0.12 -6.72 -5.20
N THR A 13 -0.39 -5.58 -5.67
CA THR A 13 -1.83 -5.25 -5.73
C THR A 13 -2.42 -5.35 -7.14
N GLY A 14 -1.59 -5.31 -8.18
CA GLY A 14 -2.00 -5.21 -9.58
C GLY A 14 -2.55 -3.83 -9.97
N VAL A 15 -2.46 -2.84 -9.08
CA VAL A 15 -2.93 -1.48 -9.34
C VAL A 15 -1.87 -0.70 -10.12
N ALA A 16 -2.28 -0.04 -11.20
CA ALA A 16 -1.43 0.83 -12.01
C ALA A 16 -1.79 2.32 -11.86
N ASP A 17 -2.89 2.63 -11.17
CA ASP A 17 -3.35 3.98 -10.97
C ASP A 17 -2.49 4.71 -9.92
N PRO A 18 -1.84 5.84 -10.27
CA PRO A 18 -0.89 6.50 -9.39
C PRO A 18 -1.54 7.17 -8.17
N GLU A 19 -2.80 7.60 -8.26
CA GLU A 19 -3.53 8.19 -7.13
C GLU A 19 -3.89 7.11 -6.12
N LEU A 20 -4.43 5.98 -6.60
CA LEU A 20 -4.75 4.84 -5.75
C LEU A 20 -3.49 4.20 -5.14
N LEU A 21 -2.37 4.16 -5.87
CA LEU A 21 -1.09 3.69 -5.32
C LEU A 21 -0.59 4.57 -4.18
N ALA A 22 -0.77 5.90 -4.29
CA ALA A 22 -0.41 6.82 -3.22
C ALA A 22 -1.32 6.64 -1.99
N GLU A 23 -2.61 6.40 -2.20
CA GLU A 23 -3.56 6.11 -1.13
C GLU A 23 -3.25 4.78 -0.43
N ILE A 24 -2.92 3.73 -1.19
CA ILE A 24 -2.46 2.44 -0.64
C ILE A 24 -1.20 2.64 0.21
N GLU A 25 -0.21 3.40 -0.29
CA GLU A 25 1.02 3.68 0.45
C GLU A 25 0.73 4.44 1.76
N ASP A 26 -0.21 5.39 1.74
CA ASP A 26 -0.62 6.15 2.92
C ASP A 26 -1.31 5.25 3.97
N VAL A 27 -2.25 4.41 3.54
CA VAL A 27 -2.93 3.43 4.40
C VAL A 27 -1.92 2.44 4.99
N MET A 28 -0.95 1.98 4.20
CA MET A 28 0.11 1.12 4.72
C MET A 28 0.89 1.80 5.86
N ARG A 29 1.26 3.08 5.70
CA ARG A 29 2.01 3.85 6.71
C ARG A 29 1.20 4.14 7.96
N HIS A 30 -0.05 4.58 7.80
CA HIS A 30 -0.84 5.12 8.90
C HIS A 30 -1.77 4.09 9.55
N VAL A 31 -2.24 3.08 8.81
CA VAL A 31 -3.25 2.11 9.28
C VAL A 31 -2.64 0.74 9.54
N ILE A 32 -1.75 0.25 8.68
CA ILE A 32 -1.17 -1.09 8.83
C ILE A 32 0.06 -1.07 9.75
N PHE A 33 1.07 -0.29 9.40
CA PHE A 33 2.34 -0.28 10.12
C PHE A 33 2.41 0.73 11.25
N HIS A 34 1.57 1.78 11.21
CA HIS A 34 1.65 2.94 12.11
C HIS A 34 3.08 3.53 12.23
N SER A 35 3.89 3.39 11.17
CA SER A 35 5.34 3.68 11.17
C SER A 35 5.89 3.81 9.74
N THR A 36 7.21 4.04 9.59
CA THR A 36 7.89 4.12 8.29
C THR A 36 8.07 2.74 7.65
N LEU A 37 7.96 2.67 6.32
CA LEU A 37 8.12 1.44 5.52
C LEU A 37 9.58 0.92 5.44
N ASP A 38 10.51 1.57 6.15
CA ASP A 38 11.96 1.39 5.98
C ASP A 38 12.50 0.07 6.55
N TRP A 39 11.80 -0.51 7.54
CA TRP A 39 12.28 -1.70 8.26
C TRP A 39 11.58 -3.01 7.85
N GLN A 40 10.79 -2.97 6.78
CA GLN A 40 9.97 -4.11 6.37
C GLN A 40 10.61 -4.90 5.22
N THR A 41 10.47 -6.23 5.27
CA THR A 41 10.88 -7.08 4.15
C THR A 41 9.94 -6.88 2.96
N ARG A 42 10.39 -7.25 1.75
CA ARG A 42 9.55 -7.18 0.54
C ARG A 42 8.25 -7.97 0.69
N GLU A 43 8.28 -9.10 1.39
CA GLU A 43 7.11 -9.94 1.66
C GLU A 43 6.11 -9.23 2.57
N GLN A 44 6.58 -8.61 3.66
CA GLN A 44 5.74 -7.81 4.57
C GLN A 44 5.12 -6.60 3.84
N LEU A 45 5.92 -5.91 3.03
CA LEU A 45 5.45 -4.81 2.18
C LEU A 45 4.36 -5.26 1.20
N SER A 46 4.56 -6.41 0.54
CA SER A 46 3.59 -6.95 -0.42
C SER A 46 2.29 -7.37 0.25
N GLN A 47 2.38 -7.97 1.43
CA GLN A 47 1.21 -8.37 2.20
C GLN A 47 0.40 -7.14 2.68
N ALA A 48 1.08 -6.16 3.28
CA ALA A 48 0.45 -4.92 3.73
C ALA A 48 -0.17 -4.12 2.57
N ALA A 49 0.42 -4.15 1.38
CA ALA A 49 -0.17 -3.51 0.20
C ALA A 49 -1.52 -4.11 -0.19
N ARG A 50 -1.67 -5.43 -0.08
CA ARG A 50 -2.95 -6.12 -0.33
C ARG A 50 -3.98 -5.80 0.74
N GLU A 51 -3.58 -5.84 2.00
CA GLU A 51 -4.45 -5.49 3.13
C GLU A 51 -4.92 -4.04 3.04
N ALA A 52 -4.04 -3.10 2.70
CA ALA A 52 -4.39 -1.70 2.49
C ALA A 52 -5.41 -1.53 1.36
N LEU A 53 -5.25 -2.24 0.24
CA LEU A 53 -6.23 -2.22 -0.84
C LEU A 53 -7.60 -2.77 -0.40
N GLU A 54 -7.62 -3.81 0.42
CA GLU A 54 -8.88 -4.33 0.98
C GLU A 54 -9.54 -3.33 1.92
N VAL A 55 -8.77 -2.65 2.78
CA VAL A 55 -9.27 -1.57 3.64
C VAL A 55 -9.92 -0.46 2.81
N ILE A 56 -9.25 0.01 1.76
CA ILE A 56 -9.78 1.06 0.87
C ILE A 56 -11.11 0.63 0.24
N LYS A 57 -11.18 -0.60 -0.29
CA LYS A 57 -12.41 -1.15 -0.88
C LYS A 57 -13.55 -1.26 0.12
N CYS A 58 -13.25 -1.67 1.35
CA CYS A 58 -14.24 -1.75 2.42
C CYS A 58 -14.74 -0.37 2.87
N THR A 59 -13.87 0.65 2.91
CA THR A 59 -14.26 2.03 3.26
C THR A 59 -15.06 2.74 2.18
N ALA A 60 -14.93 2.34 0.91
CA ALA A 60 -15.65 2.94 -0.22
C ALA A 60 -17.14 2.52 -0.33
N THR A 61 -17.68 1.74 0.62
CA THR A 61 -19.04 1.16 0.56
C THR A 61 -20.05 1.83 1.53
N ILE A 62 -19.92 3.12 1.85
CA ILE A 62 -20.89 3.84 2.70
C ILE A 62 -21.32 5.16 2.05
#